data_AF-A0A920PES6-F1
#
_entry.id   AF-A0A920PES6-F1
#
_cell.length_a   1.000
_cell.length_b   1.000
_cell.length_c   1.000
_cell.angle_alpha   90.00
_cell.angle_beta   90.00
_cell.angle_gamma   90.00
#
_symmetry.space_group_name_H-M   'P 1'
#
loop_
_entity.id
_entity.type
_entity.pdbx_description
1 polymer ?
#
loop_
_entity_poly.entity_id
_entity_poly.type
_entity_poly.pdbx_seq_one_letter_code
_entity_poly.pdbx_strand_id
1 'polypeptide(L)' 'MLEPQASLFTDDSTGSMSVADRPLVAVLGASGRTGVYVLEELKSRDVDIRALSRNIENR' A
#
# COMPACT_ATOMS: atom_id res chain seq x y z
N MET A 1 14.77 19.54 -14.79
CA MET A 1 14.41 18.48 -13.82
C MET A 1 12.99 18.06 -14.14
N LEU A 2 12.73 16.76 -14.32
CA LEU A 2 11.39 16.23 -14.58
C LEU A 2 10.76 15.90 -13.22
N GLU A 3 9.63 16.54 -12.91
CA GLU A 3 8.81 16.23 -11.75
C GLU A 3 8.21 14.81 -11.92
N PRO A 4 8.34 13.91 -10.93
CA PRO A 4 7.71 12.60 -11.01
C PRO A 4 6.19 12.75 -10.91
N GLN A 5 5.47 12.42 -11.98
CA GLN A 5 4.01 12.33 -11.96
C GLN A 5 3.57 10.89 -11.70
N ALA A 6 2.84 10.68 -10.60
CA ALA A 6 2.15 9.42 -10.36
C ALA A 6 0.92 9.34 -11.24
N SER A 7 0.89 8.36 -12.16
CA SER A 7 -0.28 8.07 -12.96
C SER A 7 -1.26 7.23 -12.13
N LEU A 8 -2.41 7.81 -11.79
CA LEU A 8 -3.52 7.09 -11.15
C LEU A 8 -4.36 6.46 -12.27
N PHE A 9 -4.25 5.14 -12.43
CA PHE A 9 -5.13 4.38 -13.31
C PHE A 9 -6.48 4.19 -12.59
N THR A 10 -7.46 5.02 -12.93
CA THR A 10 -8.86 4.81 -12.56
C THR A 10 -9.52 4.09 -13.73
N ASP A 11 -9.55 2.75 -13.67
CA ASP A 11 -10.38 1.98 -14.58
C ASP A 11 -11.83 1.99 -14.07
N ASP A 12 -12.75 2.33 -14.97
CA ASP A 12 -14.19 2.31 -14.79
C ASP A 12 -14.66 0.96 -14.22
N SER A 13 -15.29 0.99 -13.04
CA SER A 13 -16.14 -0.11 -12.60
C SER A 13 -17.44 0.45 -12.05
N THR A 14 -18.41 0.57 -12.94
CA THR A 14 -19.85 0.63 -12.66
C THR A 14 -20.39 -0.73 -12.21
N GLY A 15 -19.63 -1.45 -11.38
CA GLY A 15 -20.06 -2.64 -10.66
C GLY A 15 -20.16 -2.26 -9.19
N SER A 16 -21.33 -2.47 -8.58
CA SER A 16 -21.55 -2.22 -7.16
C SER A 16 -20.41 -2.80 -6.34
N MET A 17 -19.73 -1.96 -5.53
CA MET A 17 -18.76 -2.46 -4.56
C MET A 17 -19.48 -3.44 -3.64
N SER A 18 -19.30 -4.73 -3.89
CA SER A 18 -19.86 -5.78 -3.07
C SER A 18 -18.88 -6.03 -1.92
N VAL A 19 -19.31 -6.69 -0.86
CA VAL A 19 -18.57 -6.87 0.40
C VAL A 19 -17.20 -7.60 0.26
N ALA A 20 -16.71 -7.84 -0.97
CA ALA A 20 -15.38 -8.32 -1.33
C ALA A 20 -14.29 -7.21 -1.47
N ASP A 21 -14.63 -5.93 -1.32
CA ASP A 21 -13.77 -4.79 -1.71
C ASP A 21 -12.95 -4.16 -0.57
N ARG A 22 -12.18 -4.96 0.18
CA ARG A 22 -11.15 -4.36 1.05
C ARG A 22 -9.95 -3.95 0.20
N PRO A 23 -9.56 -2.66 0.17
CA PRO A 23 -8.40 -2.23 -0.60
C PRO A 23 -7.14 -2.94 -0.13
N LEU A 24 -6.37 -3.49 -1.07
CA LEU A 24 -5.06 -4.08 -0.80
C LEU A 24 -3.96 -3.02 -0.94
N VAL A 25 -3.26 -2.73 0.15
CA VAL A 25 -2.18 -1.73 0.19
C VAL A 25 -0.83 -2.42 0.41
N ALA A 26 0.13 -2.18 -0.49
CA ALA A 26 1.51 -2.64 -0.33
C ALA A 26 2.41 -1.52 0.22
N VAL A 27 3.15 -1.79 1.30
CA VAL A 27 4.10 -0.85 1.90
C VAL A 27 5.53 -1.33 1.65
N LEU A 28 6.27 -0.61 0.80
CA LEU A 28 7.68 -0.87 0.52
C LEU A 28 8.57 -0.21 1.58
N GLY A 29 9.62 -0.92 2.01
CA GLY A 29 10.46 -0.45 3.11
C GLY A 29 9.73 -0.45 4.45
N ALA A 30 8.79 -1.39 4.63
CA ALA A 30 7.95 -1.55 5.80
C ALA A 30 8.73 -1.64 7.14
N SER A 31 9.95 -2.15 7.13
CA SER A 31 10.83 -2.23 8.32
C SER A 31 11.57 -0.93 8.62
N GLY A 32 11.56 0.04 7.70
CA GLY A 32 12.16 1.36 7.92
C GLY A 32 11.25 2.26 8.77
N ARG A 33 11.83 3.33 9.32
CA ARG A 33 11.11 4.26 10.22
C ARG A 33 9.78 4.75 9.66
N THR A 34 9.78 5.23 8.42
CA THR A 34 8.56 5.73 7.74
C THR A 34 7.59 4.59 7.45
N GLY A 35 8.08 3.41 7.05
CA GLY A 35 7.25 2.24 6.77
C GLY A 35 6.46 1.81 8.00
N VAL A 36 7.11 1.76 9.17
CA VAL A 36 6.46 1.44 10.45
C VAL A 36 5.36 2.45 10.76
N TYR A 37 5.63 3.75 10.63
CA TYR A 37 4.62 4.78 10.89
C TYR A 37 3.40 4.65 9.96
N VAL A 38 3.63 4.43 8.66
CA VAL A 38 2.55 4.21 7.69
C VAL A 38 1.72 2.97 8.03
N LEU A 39 2.37 1.88 8.46
CA LEU A 39 1.66 0.67 8.87
C LEU A 39 0.78 0.89 10.10
N GLU A 40 1.24 1.65 11.10
CA GLU A 40 0.41 1.98 12.27
C GLU A 40 -0.83 2.78 11.87
N GLU A 41 -0.68 3.76 10.99
CA GLU A 41 -1.82 4.53 10.47
C GLU A 41 -2.80 3.66 9.67
N LEU A 42 -2.29 2.74 8.84
CA LEU A 42 -3.11 1.87 8.01
C LEU A 42 -3.88 0.81 8.83
N LYS A 43 -3.37 0.36 9.98
CA LYS A 43 -4.08 -0.59 10.87
C LYS A 43 -5.44 -0.07 11.34
N SER A 44 -5.60 1.25 11.43
CA SER A 44 -6.85 1.89 11.84
C SER A 44 -7.92 1.95 10.73
N ARG A 45 -7.58 1.51 9.51
CA ARG A 45 -8.43 1.58 8.32
C ARG A 45 -8.90 0.18 7.93
N ASP A 46 -10.05 0.11 7.26
CA ASP A 46 -10.60 -1.15 6.75
C ASP A 46 -9.89 -1.58 5.45
N VAL A 47 -8.61 -1.95 5.54
CA VAL A 47 -7.76 -2.31 4.41
C VAL A 47 -6.94 -3.57 4.70
N ASP A 48 -6.61 -4.30 3.65
CA ASP A 48 -5.64 -5.40 3.72
C ASP A 48 -4.24 -4.86 3.44
N ILE A 49 -3.25 -5.29 4.22
CA ILE A 49 -1.90 -4.72 4.18
C ILE A 49 -0.87 -5.79 3.84
N ARG A 50 -0.02 -5.52 2.84
CA ARG A 50 1.20 -6.30 2.54
C ARG A 50 2.44 -5.47 2.85
N ALA A 51 3.12 -5.83 3.94
CA ALA A 51 4.39 -5.23 4.33
C ALA A 51 5.55 -5.89 3.59
N LEU A 52 6.34 -5.10 2.84
CA LEU A 52 7.44 -5.59 2.03
C LEU A 52 8.73 -4.87 2.43
N SER A 53 9.76 -5.64 2.76
CA SER A 53 11.09 -5.13 3.11
C SER A 53 12.17 -6.02 2.52
N ARG A 54 13.36 -5.46 2.33
CA ARG A 54 14.52 -6.26 1.92
C ARG A 54 14.83 -7.28 3.02
N ASN A 55 15.03 -8.53 2.64
CA ASN A 55 15.62 -9.52 3.54
C ASN A 55 17.11 -9.19 3.70
N ILE A 56 17.53 -8.83 4.92
CA ILE A 56 18.93 -8.54 5.26
C ILE A 56 19.66 -9.76 5.83
N GLU A 57 18.98 -10.89 6.03
CA GLU A 57 19.56 -12.12 6.59
C GLU A 57 20.40 -12.89 5.57
N ASN A 58 20.18 -12.67 4.27
CA ASN A 58 20.92 -13.33 3.18
C ASN A 58 22.12 -12.50 2.66
N ARG A 59 22.75 -11.68 3.51
CA ARG A 59 23.82 -10.77 3.10
C ARG A 59 25.15 -11.06 3.77
#